data_AF-A0A382SPL6-F1
#
_entry.id   AF-A0A382SPL6-F1
#
_cell.length_a   1.000
_cell.length_b   1.000
_cell.length_c   1.000
_cell.angle_alpha   90.00
_cell.angle_beta   90.00
_cell.angle_gamma   90.00
#
_symmetry.space_group_name_H-M   'P 1'
#
loop_
_entity.id
_entity.type
_entity.pdbx_description
1 polymer ?
#
loop_
_entity_poly.entity_id
_entity_poly.type
_entity_poly.pdbx_seq_one_letter_code
_entity_poly.pdbx_strand_id
1 'polypeptide(L)'
;MNTYSSSISDNKIEFYHQDFDASEKKIFLVGSSDVAQINEAFIQNFIFDSKSNYKIYNLGYGEDKPAKRLAYINDIISAKPEIVVYGISFKDFTKGTWVFVDPDSQNEHILPEPEIFYKNIERSIGSFLNLDYENLKYPQQISRSIIHKSISSLKVYETTVYGATPTKPFWPIFGYLGTILNDEQLR
;
A
#
# COMPACT_ATOMS: atom_id res chain seq x y z
N MET A 1 25.91 -3.34 -4.02
CA MET A 1 24.58 -3.68 -3.50
C MET A 1 23.59 -3.31 -4.59
N ASN A 2 23.00 -4.31 -5.26
CA ASN A 2 22.10 -4.10 -6.39
C ASN A 2 20.85 -3.38 -5.89
N THR A 3 20.73 -2.11 -6.29
CA THR A 3 19.53 -1.31 -6.07
C THR A 3 18.84 -1.20 -7.41
N TYR A 4 17.61 -1.70 -7.46
CA TYR A 4 16.74 -1.54 -8.62
C TYR A 4 16.55 -0.04 -8.93
N SER A 5 16.40 0.27 -10.21
CA SER A 5 16.24 1.64 -10.72
C SER A 5 14.98 2.36 -10.17
N SER A 6 14.86 3.66 -10.45
CA SER A 6 13.62 4.42 -10.20
C SER A 6 12.45 4.06 -11.13
N SER A 7 12.70 3.29 -12.19
CA SER A 7 11.71 2.90 -13.20
C SER A 7 11.15 1.52 -12.91
N ILE A 8 9.85 1.45 -12.60
CA ILE A 8 9.17 0.16 -12.37
C ILE A 8 9.26 -0.74 -13.61
N SER A 9 9.21 -0.18 -14.81
CA SER A 9 9.30 -0.95 -16.06
C SER A 9 10.66 -1.62 -16.21
N ASP A 10 11.74 -0.89 -15.92
CA ASP A 10 13.09 -1.44 -16.00
C ASP A 10 13.32 -2.47 -14.90
N ASN A 11 12.81 -2.22 -13.69
CA ASN A 11 12.88 -3.17 -12.58
C ASN A 11 12.13 -4.47 -12.89
N LYS A 12 11.00 -4.41 -13.62
CA LYS A 12 10.28 -5.61 -14.08
C LYS A 12 11.16 -6.44 -15.01
N ILE A 13 11.77 -5.80 -16.00
CA ILE A 13 12.67 -6.48 -16.94
C ILE A 13 13.84 -7.12 -16.18
N GLU A 14 14.53 -6.34 -15.34
CA GLU A 14 15.66 -6.81 -14.55
C GLU A 14 15.27 -7.97 -13.62
N PHE A 15 14.15 -7.85 -12.91
CA PHE A 15 13.70 -8.86 -11.96
C PHE A 15 13.35 -10.19 -12.64
N TYR A 16 12.57 -10.17 -13.72
CA TYR A 16 12.12 -11.42 -14.35
C TYR A 16 13.21 -12.11 -15.17
N HIS A 17 14.25 -11.40 -15.58
CA HIS A 17 15.35 -11.93 -16.39
C HIS A 17 16.65 -12.11 -15.59
N GLN A 18 16.62 -11.93 -14.27
CA GLN A 18 17.78 -12.25 -13.43
C GLN A 18 17.99 -13.76 -13.32
N ASP A 19 19.23 -14.15 -13.04
CA ASP A 19 19.56 -15.52 -12.70
C ASP A 19 19.12 -15.83 -11.26
N PHE A 20 17.96 -16.46 -11.12
CA PHE A 20 17.52 -16.99 -9.83
C PHE A 20 18.34 -18.22 -9.44
N ASP A 21 18.60 -18.37 -8.14
CA ASP A 21 19.17 -19.60 -7.60
C ASP A 21 18.23 -20.78 -7.93
N ALA A 22 18.79 -21.82 -8.56
CA ALA A 22 18.06 -23.00 -9.00
C ALA A 22 17.47 -23.81 -7.84
N SER A 23 18.04 -23.69 -6.64
CA SER A 23 17.55 -24.34 -5.41
C SER A 23 16.44 -23.55 -4.71
N GLU A 24 16.22 -22.29 -5.09
CA GLU A 24 15.29 -21.38 -4.44
C GLU A 24 13.84 -21.59 -4.88
N LYS A 25 12.97 -21.85 -3.89
CA LYS A 25 11.52 -21.97 -4.04
C LYS A 25 10.87 -20.59 -3.89
N LYS A 26 10.61 -19.96 -5.03
CA LYS A 26 10.08 -18.60 -5.11
C LYS A 26 8.60 -18.54 -4.77
N ILE A 27 8.22 -17.63 -3.88
CA ILE A 27 6.83 -17.26 -3.59
C ILE A 27 6.63 -15.82 -4.01
N PHE A 28 5.74 -15.58 -4.96
CA PHE A 28 5.45 -14.23 -5.45
C PHE A 28 4.16 -13.69 -4.84
N LEU A 29 4.26 -12.54 -4.18
CA LEU A 29 3.10 -11.75 -3.75
C LEU A 29 2.81 -10.73 -4.85
N VAL A 30 1.61 -10.80 -5.42
CA VAL A 30 1.20 -10.02 -6.58
C VAL A 30 -0.04 -9.21 -6.23
N GLY A 31 -0.09 -7.93 -6.60
CA GLY A 31 -1.28 -7.10 -6.41
C GLY A 31 -0.97 -5.60 -6.44
N SER A 32 -1.95 -4.81 -5.99
CA SER A 32 -1.89 -3.35 -6.04
C SER A 32 -1.08 -2.75 -4.88
N SER A 33 -1.30 -1.47 -4.58
CA SER A 33 -0.60 -0.76 -3.50
C SER A 33 -0.85 -1.33 -2.10
N ASP A 34 -1.93 -2.06 -1.89
CA ASP A 34 -2.26 -2.80 -0.67
C ASP A 34 -1.30 -3.99 -0.47
N VAL A 35 -1.06 -4.78 -1.52
CA VAL A 35 -0.05 -5.86 -1.49
C VAL A 35 1.35 -5.28 -1.41
N ALA A 36 1.62 -4.19 -2.14
CA ALA A 36 2.91 -3.50 -2.12
C ALA A 36 3.29 -2.99 -0.73
N GLN A 37 2.36 -2.81 0.21
CA GLN A 37 2.66 -2.38 1.58
C GLN A 37 3.01 -3.55 2.52
N ILE A 38 2.76 -4.80 2.12
CA ILE A 38 3.08 -5.98 2.92
C ILE A 38 4.61 -6.08 3.11
N ASN A 39 5.04 -6.32 4.34
CA ASN A 39 6.44 -6.58 4.69
C ASN A 39 6.75 -8.06 4.46
N GLU A 40 7.34 -8.39 3.32
CA GLU A 40 7.68 -9.76 2.95
C GLU A 40 8.80 -10.35 3.79
N ALA A 41 9.75 -9.52 4.26
CA ALA A 41 10.82 -9.98 5.13
C ALA A 41 10.30 -10.42 6.50
N PHE A 42 9.30 -9.72 7.04
CA PHE A 42 8.61 -10.14 8.26
C PHE A 42 7.91 -11.49 8.05
N ILE A 43 7.16 -11.64 6.96
CA ILE A 43 6.46 -12.91 6.65
C ILE A 43 7.47 -14.05 6.45
N GLN A 44 8.56 -13.79 5.74
CA GLN A 44 9.65 -14.73 5.52
C GLN A 44 10.17 -15.27 6.86
N ASN A 45 10.53 -14.37 7.78
CA ASN A 45 11.09 -14.73 9.09
C ASN A 45 10.04 -15.34 10.03
N PHE A 46 8.76 -15.04 9.84
CA PHE A 46 7.66 -15.58 10.65
C PHE A 46 7.30 -17.01 10.26
N ILE A 47 7.30 -17.34 8.96
CA ILE A 47 6.83 -18.63 8.45
C ILE A 47 7.97 -19.63 8.26
N PHE A 48 9.14 -19.16 7.81
CA PHE A 48 10.23 -20.04 7.38
C PHE A 48 11.44 -19.97 8.31
N ASP A 49 11.97 -21.14 8.62
CA ASP A 49 13.29 -21.27 9.23
C ASP A 49 14.39 -20.70 8.32
N SER A 50 15.49 -20.23 8.91
CA SER A 50 16.63 -19.63 8.18
C SER A 50 17.31 -20.57 7.18
N LYS A 51 17.10 -21.89 7.32
CA LYS A 51 17.59 -22.93 6.42
C LYS A 51 16.61 -23.29 5.29
N SER A 52 15.42 -22.71 5.31
CA SER A 52 14.42 -22.90 4.26
C SER A 52 14.95 -22.35 2.94
N ASN A 53 14.69 -23.06 1.85
CA ASN A 53 14.96 -22.57 0.50
C ASN A 53 13.79 -21.77 -0.09
N TYR A 54 12.71 -21.55 0.68
CA TYR A 54 11.64 -20.66 0.26
C TYR A 54 12.07 -19.20 0.37
N LYS A 55 11.70 -18.41 -0.62
CA LYS A 55 11.94 -16.97 -0.62
C LYS A 55 10.74 -16.20 -1.14
N ILE A 56 10.28 -15.24 -0.34
CA ILE A 56 9.13 -14.40 -0.67
C ILE A 56 9.60 -13.14 -1.40
N TYR A 57 8.95 -12.85 -2.52
CA TYR A 57 9.13 -11.64 -3.30
C TYR A 57 7.81 -10.87 -3.34
N ASN A 58 7.84 -9.61 -2.90
CA ASN A 58 6.72 -8.70 -3.04
C ASN A 58 6.80 -7.95 -4.38
N LEU A 59 5.99 -8.41 -5.33
CA LEU A 59 5.85 -7.87 -6.68
C LEU A 59 4.62 -6.95 -6.80
N GLY A 60 4.11 -6.45 -5.68
CA GLY A 60 3.02 -5.49 -5.64
C GLY A 60 3.48 -4.11 -6.11
N TYR A 61 2.65 -3.42 -6.90
CA TYR A 61 2.90 -2.03 -7.30
C TYR A 61 1.60 -1.25 -7.46
N GLY A 62 1.70 0.08 -7.46
CA GLY A 62 0.53 0.97 -7.53
C GLY A 62 -0.33 0.72 -8.76
N GLU A 63 -1.66 0.75 -8.57
CA GLU A 63 -2.65 0.58 -9.63
C GLU A 63 -2.56 -0.73 -10.43
N ASP A 64 -1.91 -1.75 -9.88
CA ASP A 64 -1.99 -3.08 -10.46
C ASP A 64 -3.44 -3.56 -10.46
N LYS A 65 -3.79 -4.32 -11.51
CA LYS A 65 -5.10 -4.93 -11.72
C LYS A 65 -4.89 -6.27 -12.42
N PRO A 66 -5.76 -7.27 -12.19
CA PRO A 66 -5.64 -8.57 -12.85
C PRO A 66 -5.47 -8.46 -14.37
N ALA A 67 -6.24 -7.56 -15.02
CA ALA A 67 -6.14 -7.31 -16.45
C ALA A 67 -4.77 -6.71 -16.89
N LYS A 68 -4.18 -5.81 -16.10
CA LYS A 68 -2.83 -5.27 -16.39
C LYS A 68 -1.77 -6.34 -16.19
N ARG A 69 -1.94 -7.22 -15.19
CA ARG A 69 -0.98 -8.27 -14.86
C ARG A 69 -0.90 -9.36 -15.93
N LEU A 70 -1.98 -9.59 -16.70
CA LEU A 70 -1.98 -10.52 -17.84
C LEU A 70 -0.87 -10.22 -18.86
N ALA A 71 -0.50 -8.95 -19.06
CA ALA A 71 0.57 -8.57 -19.98
C ALA A 71 1.95 -9.14 -19.60
N TYR A 72 2.14 -9.52 -18.34
CA TYR A 72 3.41 -10.03 -17.79
C TYR A 72 3.28 -11.48 -17.30
N ILE A 73 2.20 -12.19 -17.66
CA ILE A 73 1.97 -13.55 -17.16
C ILE A 73 3.06 -14.52 -17.63
N ASN A 74 3.57 -14.34 -18.84
CA ASN A 74 4.65 -15.17 -19.38
C ASN A 74 5.96 -14.95 -18.62
N ASP A 75 6.25 -13.73 -18.18
CA ASP A 75 7.44 -13.44 -17.37
C ASP A 75 7.34 -14.11 -15.99
N ILE A 76 6.15 -14.07 -15.38
CA ILE A 76 5.87 -14.76 -14.11
C ILE A 76 6.05 -16.26 -14.27
N ILE A 77 5.49 -16.86 -15.32
CA ILE A 77 5.63 -18.30 -15.61
C ILE A 77 7.10 -18.66 -15.86
N SER A 78 7.83 -17.83 -16.61
CA SER A 78 9.23 -18.07 -16.96
C SER A 78 10.16 -18.00 -15.75
N ALA A 79 9.83 -17.14 -14.77
CA ALA A 79 10.52 -17.09 -13.49
C ALA A 79 10.24 -18.32 -12.58
N LYS A 80 9.37 -19.25 -13.00
CA LYS A 80 9.08 -20.54 -12.33
C LYS A 80 8.89 -20.41 -10.81
N PRO A 81 7.94 -19.59 -10.33
CA PRO A 81 7.59 -19.56 -8.92
C PRO A 81 6.92 -20.88 -8.49
N GLU A 82 7.16 -21.29 -7.25
CA GLU A 82 6.47 -22.41 -6.63
C GLU A 82 5.03 -22.01 -6.29
N ILE A 83 4.86 -20.79 -5.79
CA ILE A 83 3.56 -20.24 -5.35
C ILE A 83 3.43 -18.82 -5.86
N VAL A 84 2.25 -18.49 -6.36
CA VAL A 84 1.83 -17.11 -6.65
C VAL A 84 0.61 -16.79 -5.81
N VAL A 85 0.73 -15.80 -4.93
CA VAL A 85 -0.37 -15.28 -4.12
C VAL A 85 -0.82 -13.95 -4.73
N TYR A 86 -2.02 -13.93 -5.31
CA TYR A 86 -2.60 -12.72 -5.87
C TYR A 86 -3.52 -12.05 -4.84
N GLY A 87 -3.13 -10.88 -4.33
CA GLY A 87 -3.98 -10.03 -3.51
C GLY A 87 -4.92 -9.21 -4.38
N ILE A 88 -6.22 -9.45 -4.17
CA ILE A 88 -7.31 -8.70 -4.78
C ILE A 88 -7.96 -7.81 -3.72
N SER A 89 -8.43 -6.64 -4.15
CA SER A 89 -9.11 -5.67 -3.31
C SER A 89 -10.46 -5.28 -3.91
N PHE A 90 -11.27 -4.53 -3.16
CA PHE A 90 -12.53 -3.98 -3.67
C PHE A 90 -12.36 -3.16 -4.96
N LYS A 91 -11.18 -2.57 -5.18
CA LYS A 91 -10.86 -1.78 -6.37
C LYS A 91 -10.81 -2.60 -7.65
N ASP A 92 -10.55 -3.91 -7.54
CA ASP A 92 -10.51 -4.82 -8.69
C ASP A 92 -11.90 -5.15 -9.22
N PHE A 93 -12.93 -4.97 -8.38
CA PHE A 93 -14.34 -5.21 -8.73
C PHE A 93 -15.08 -3.93 -9.12
N THR A 94 -14.48 -2.75 -8.88
CA THR A 94 -15.11 -1.47 -9.21
C THR A 94 -14.99 -1.16 -10.70
N LYS A 95 -16.13 -0.91 -11.36
CA LYS A 95 -16.18 -0.41 -12.74
C LYS A 95 -15.98 1.11 -12.72
N GLY A 96 -14.80 1.58 -13.13
CA GLY A 96 -14.50 3.02 -13.26
C GLY A 96 -13.08 3.40 -12.84
N THR A 97 -12.69 4.62 -13.17
CA THR A 97 -11.48 5.25 -12.64
C THR A 97 -11.80 5.82 -11.27
N TRP A 98 -10.99 5.50 -10.26
CA TRP A 98 -11.04 6.22 -8.98
C TRP A 98 -10.58 7.65 -9.26
N VAL A 99 -11.53 8.54 -9.48
CA VAL A 99 -11.25 9.97 -9.47
C VAL A 99 -11.06 10.33 -8.00
N PHE A 100 -9.83 10.66 -7.61
CA PHE A 100 -9.63 11.46 -6.42
C PHE A 100 -10.22 12.82 -6.76
N VAL A 101 -11.52 12.98 -6.48
CA VAL A 101 -12.15 14.28 -6.57
C VAL A 101 -11.51 15.08 -5.44
N ASP A 102 -10.71 16.08 -5.80
CA ASP A 102 -10.31 17.08 -4.83
C ASP A 102 -11.62 17.68 -4.28
N PRO A 103 -11.92 17.54 -2.97
CA PRO A 103 -13.15 18.06 -2.40
C PRO A 103 -13.36 19.55 -2.70
N ASP A 104 -12.26 20.28 -2.91
CA ASP A 104 -12.26 21.73 -3.18
C ASP A 104 -12.39 22.07 -4.67
N SER A 105 -12.43 21.07 -5.57
CA SER A 105 -12.59 21.28 -7.02
C SER A 105 -14.04 21.30 -7.51
N GLN A 106 -15.02 21.29 -6.61
CA GLN A 106 -16.43 21.44 -6.98
C GLN A 106 -16.72 22.89 -7.40
N ASN A 107 -17.35 23.03 -8.57
CA ASN A 107 -17.65 24.27 -9.29
C ASN A 107 -18.32 25.35 -8.42
N GLU A 108 -18.21 26.62 -8.81
CA GLU A 108 -18.98 27.73 -8.20
C GLU A 108 -20.49 27.43 -8.19
N HIS A 109 -21.03 27.05 -7.03
CA HIS A 109 -22.44 26.72 -6.87
C HIS A 109 -23.29 27.99 -6.79
N ILE A 110 -24.23 28.15 -7.73
CA ILE A 110 -25.17 29.30 -7.80
C ILE A 110 -26.23 29.27 -6.68
N LEU A 111 -26.34 28.15 -5.95
CA LEU A 111 -27.26 27.98 -4.82
C LEU A 111 -26.48 27.52 -3.58
N PRO A 112 -26.92 27.88 -2.35
CA PRO A 112 -26.28 27.43 -1.13
C PRO A 112 -26.35 25.91 -1.04
N GLU A 113 -25.19 25.28 -0.89
CA GLU A 113 -25.10 23.83 -0.76
C GLU A 113 -25.71 23.38 0.58
N PRO A 114 -26.73 22.52 0.55
CA PRO A 114 -27.32 21.98 1.77
C PRO A 114 -26.27 21.31 2.67
N GLU A 115 -25.24 20.70 2.08
CA GLU A 115 -24.14 20.08 2.80
C GLU A 115 -23.36 21.08 3.67
N ILE A 116 -23.06 22.28 3.16
CA ILE A 116 -22.37 23.34 3.92
C ILE A 116 -23.27 23.85 5.06
N PHE A 117 -24.57 23.97 4.81
CA PHE A 117 -25.55 24.37 5.82
C PHE A 117 -25.62 23.34 6.96
N TYR A 118 -25.71 22.05 6.63
CA TYR A 118 -25.72 20.97 7.62
C TYR A 118 -24.38 20.86 8.36
N LYS A 119 -23.23 20.98 7.68
CA LYS A 119 -21.90 21.02 8.33
C LYS A 119 -21.78 22.17 9.32
N ASN A 120 -22.36 23.34 9.02
CA ASN A 120 -22.35 24.47 9.94
C ASN A 120 -23.25 24.26 11.16
N ILE A 121 -24.44 23.66 10.97
CA ILE A 121 -25.32 23.27 12.08
C ILE A 121 -24.63 22.21 12.95
N GLU A 122 -24.05 21.17 12.35
CA GLU A 122 -23.31 20.13 13.05
C GLU A 122 -22.13 20.70 13.84
N ARG A 123 -21.37 21.64 13.26
CA ARG A 123 -20.27 22.33 13.94
C ARG A 123 -20.75 23.19 15.11
N SER A 124 -21.86 23.90 14.96
CA SER A 124 -22.47 24.69 16.04
C SER A 124 -23.02 23.81 17.17
N ILE A 125 -23.69 22.71 16.84
CA ILE A 125 -24.18 21.72 17.82
C ILE A 125 -22.99 21.01 18.49
N GLY A 126 -21.96 20.67 17.74
CA GLY A 126 -20.78 20.00 18.27
C GLY A 126 -19.94 20.86 19.20
N SER A 127 -19.81 22.15 18.90
CA SER A 127 -19.21 23.13 19.80
C SER A 127 -20.05 23.30 21.08
N PHE A 128 -21.38 23.29 20.98
CA PHE A 128 -22.29 23.35 22.13
C PHE A 128 -22.20 22.10 23.02
N LEU A 129 -22.02 20.92 22.42
CA LEU A 129 -21.94 19.62 23.11
C LEU A 129 -20.52 19.19 23.50
N ASN A 130 -19.50 20.01 23.20
CA ASN A 130 -18.07 19.70 23.39
C ASN A 130 -17.64 18.37 22.77
N LEU A 131 -18.18 18.04 21.60
CA LEU A 131 -17.86 16.84 20.84
C LEU A 131 -16.75 17.15 19.82
N ASP A 132 -15.70 16.35 19.81
CA ASP A 132 -14.58 16.51 18.88
C ASP A 132 -14.91 15.89 17.51
N TYR A 133 -15.65 16.66 16.72
CA TYR A 133 -16.09 16.24 15.39
C TYR A 133 -14.95 16.18 14.35
N GLU A 134 -13.85 16.90 14.54
CA GLU A 134 -12.69 16.80 13.64
C GLU A 134 -12.06 15.41 13.72
N ASN A 135 -12.01 14.83 14.92
CA ASN A 135 -11.64 13.43 15.10
C ASN A 135 -12.66 12.49 14.42
N LEU A 136 -13.96 12.72 14.57
CA LEU A 136 -15.01 11.85 14.01
C LEU A 136 -15.18 11.94 12.49
N LYS A 137 -14.70 13.01 11.82
CA LYS A 137 -14.74 13.15 10.36
C LYS A 137 -13.94 12.07 9.63
N TYR A 138 -12.91 11.53 10.28
CA TYR A 138 -12.03 10.53 9.69
C TYR A 138 -11.97 9.28 10.56
N PRO A 139 -13.07 8.52 10.68
CA PRO A 139 -13.13 7.33 11.54
C PRO A 139 -12.09 6.28 11.12
N GLN A 140 -11.71 6.27 9.84
CA GLN A 140 -10.61 5.46 9.33
C GLN A 140 -9.24 5.89 9.90
N GLN A 141 -8.98 7.19 10.05
CA GLN A 141 -7.73 7.70 10.62
C GLN A 141 -7.64 7.42 12.12
N ILE A 142 -8.74 7.58 12.86
CA ILE A 142 -8.81 7.15 14.27
C ILE A 142 -8.52 5.65 14.38
N SER A 143 -9.20 4.83 13.59
CA SER A 143 -9.02 3.37 13.63
C SER A 143 -7.57 3.00 13.32
N ARG A 144 -6.98 3.62 12.29
CA ARG A 144 -5.58 3.42 11.92
C ARG A 144 -4.62 3.88 13.01
N SER A 145 -4.87 5.01 13.67
CA SER A 145 -4.00 5.51 14.74
C SER A 145 -4.05 4.63 15.99
N ILE A 146 -5.23 4.11 16.34
CA ILE A 146 -5.40 3.12 17.43
C ILE A 146 -4.66 1.83 17.10
N ILE A 147 -4.84 1.29 15.89
CA ILE A 147 -4.15 0.08 15.44
C ILE A 147 -2.63 0.30 15.45
N HIS A 148 -2.17 1.42 14.88
CA HIS A 148 -0.77 1.78 14.83
C HIS A 148 -0.17 1.88 16.23
N LYS A 149 -0.78 2.63 17.15
CA LYS A 149 -0.34 2.74 18.55
C LYS A 149 -0.31 1.40 19.28
N SER A 150 -1.30 0.55 19.02
CA SER A 150 -1.36 -0.78 19.63
C SER A 150 -0.21 -1.67 19.13
N ILE A 151 0.10 -1.60 17.83
CA ILE A 151 1.20 -2.37 17.22
C ILE A 151 2.57 -1.79 17.59
N SER A 152 2.75 -0.47 17.60
CA SER A 152 4.03 0.17 17.93
C SER A 152 4.39 0.08 19.42
N SER A 153 3.39 -0.07 20.30
CA SER A 153 3.63 -0.36 21.73
C SER A 153 4.25 -1.75 21.96
N LEU A 154 4.14 -2.65 20.98
CA LEU A 154 4.90 -3.90 20.93
C LEU A 154 6.28 -3.54 20.35
N LYS A 155 7.30 -3.42 21.22
CA LYS A 155 8.69 -3.02 20.92
C LYS A 155 9.45 -3.87 19.86
N VAL A 156 8.77 -4.64 19.02
CA VAL A 156 9.33 -5.63 18.08
C VAL A 156 9.17 -5.20 16.62
N TYR A 157 8.42 -4.14 16.32
CA TYR A 157 8.17 -3.71 14.94
C TYR A 157 9.12 -2.58 14.52
N GLU A 158 10.25 -2.95 13.90
CA GLU A 158 10.98 -2.01 13.05
C GLU A 158 10.17 -1.75 11.78
N THR A 159 9.74 -0.50 11.60
CA THR A 159 9.02 -0.04 10.41
C THR A 159 9.96 0.11 9.22
N THR A 160 9.81 -0.81 8.26
CA THR A 160 10.03 -0.67 6.80
C THR A 160 11.33 0.00 6.34
N VAL A 161 12.22 -0.83 5.78
CA VAL A 161 13.23 -0.38 4.81
C VAL A 161 12.50 0.29 3.64
N TYR A 162 12.75 1.58 3.43
CA TYR A 162 12.19 2.35 2.32
C TYR A 162 12.98 2.10 1.04
N GLY A 163 12.27 1.89 -0.08
CA GLY A 163 12.85 1.73 -1.42
C GLY A 163 12.75 0.32 -1.98
N ALA A 164 13.11 0.18 -3.25
CA ALA A 164 13.14 -1.12 -3.91
C ALA A 164 14.27 -1.97 -3.33
N THR A 165 13.95 -3.19 -2.91
CA THR A 165 14.90 -4.17 -2.38
C THR A 165 14.99 -5.38 -3.31
N PRO A 166 15.98 -6.28 -3.15
CA PRO A 166 16.05 -7.53 -3.92
C PRO A 166 14.77 -8.38 -3.84
N THR A 167 14.05 -8.32 -2.72
CA THR A 167 12.78 -9.04 -2.49
C THR A 167 11.56 -8.18 -2.74
N LYS A 168 11.74 -6.89 -3.04
CA LYS A 168 10.67 -5.93 -3.30
C LYS A 168 11.04 -4.99 -4.46
N PRO A 169 11.17 -5.54 -5.68
CA PRO A 169 11.74 -4.83 -6.83
C PRO A 169 10.85 -3.70 -7.38
N PHE A 170 9.53 -3.79 -7.17
CA PHE A 170 8.55 -2.89 -7.81
C PHE A 170 8.04 -1.81 -6.86
N TRP A 171 8.81 -1.52 -5.79
CA TRP A 171 8.44 -0.49 -4.81
C TRP A 171 8.09 0.82 -5.53
N PRO A 172 6.83 1.27 -5.47
CA PRO A 172 6.47 2.50 -6.13
C PRO A 172 7.05 3.67 -5.34
N ILE A 173 7.57 4.67 -6.05
CA ILE A 173 7.89 5.96 -5.44
C ILE A 173 6.56 6.56 -4.97
N PHE A 174 6.19 6.31 -3.72
CA PHE A 174 5.08 6.98 -3.05
C PHE A 174 5.51 8.38 -2.62
N GLY A 175 5.93 9.24 -3.57
CA GLY A 175 6.30 10.63 -3.29
C GLY A 175 5.15 11.47 -2.70
N TYR A 176 3.92 10.94 -2.73
CA TYR A 176 2.69 11.57 -2.25
C TYR A 176 2.12 10.95 -0.96
N LEU A 177 2.65 9.81 -0.49
CA LEU A 177 2.33 9.37 0.87
C LEU A 177 3.29 10.14 1.77
N GLY A 178 2.79 11.28 2.26
CA GLY A 178 3.52 12.15 3.18
C GLY A 178 4.31 11.31 4.16
N THR A 179 5.63 11.47 4.11
CA THR A 179 6.54 10.91 5.09
C THR A 179 6.12 11.44 6.46
N ILE A 180 5.41 10.64 7.24
CA ILE A 180 5.31 10.87 8.68
C ILE A 180 6.63 10.34 9.21
N LEU A 181 7.59 11.25 9.39
CA LEU A 181 8.96 10.90 9.74
C LEU A 181 9.09 10.57 11.23
N ASN A 182 8.09 10.91 12.04
CA ASN A 182 8.06 10.66 13.48
C ASN A 182 6.70 11.02 14.12
N ASP A 183 6.47 10.47 15.32
CA ASP A 183 5.28 10.72 16.16
C ASP A 183 5.10 12.18 16.56
N GLU A 184 6.13 13.02 16.45
CA GLU A 184 6.07 14.46 16.72
C GLU A 184 5.23 15.22 15.69
N GLN A 185 5.18 14.74 14.44
CA GLN A 185 4.37 15.34 13.37
C GLN A 185 2.88 14.95 13.44
N LEU A 186 2.50 14.09 14.39
CA LEU A 186 1.12 13.62 14.63
C LEU A 186 0.47 14.23 15.88
N ARG A 187 1.13 15.17 16.57
CA ARG A 187 0.57 15.94 17.70
C ARG A 187 0.11 17.30 17.27
#